data_AF-A0A958AZ69-F1
#
_entry.id   AF-A0A958AZ69-F1
#
_cell.length_a   1.000
_cell.length_b   1.000
_cell.length_c   1.000
_cell.angle_alpha   90.00
_cell.angle_beta   90.00
_cell.angle_gamma   90.00
#
_symmetry.space_group_name_H-M   'P 1'
#
loop_
_entity.id
_entity.type
_entity.pdbx_description
1 polymer ?
#
loop_
_entity_poly.entity_id
_entity_poly.type
_entity_poly.pdbx_seq_one_letter_code
_entity_poly.pdbx_strand_id
1 'polypeptide(L)'
;MAKGRMLNRTAAVDKELNECSVEAHLLFLMTIPHLDRDGLIAGEPMQHLGTALPFRPDFFPRYDDLIQELIDADLVVRYNTNRGRVLFFNGFKDNQTITYSREGASVFDPPPGYVRTDTGLVLECQDTNSGIDHEELMSKSGVAHDKNTLKSSQVKSTSNGKSSDDELVDPEIAQAITRWQVVFAGTPFAVKPPVEKFYRWLAFGGPDVLYHMIEQAKDKDNPTGWLYTTYDNWRKDGEVAPYIAQQVAGKQSANAPAVPVKIGIIWPDGTTGEVETMKRV
;
A
#
# COMPACT_ATOMS: atom_id res chain seq x y z
N MET A 1 17.13 26.15 -19.98
CA MET A 1 15.87 25.70 -20.62
C MET A 1 15.60 24.26 -20.19
N ALA A 2 14.33 23.90 -19.98
CA ALA A 2 13.94 22.63 -19.36
C ALA A 2 14.45 21.42 -20.18
N LYS A 3 15.13 20.47 -19.51
CA LYS A 3 15.65 19.23 -20.10
C LYS A 3 14.52 18.21 -20.28
N GLY A 4 13.55 18.51 -21.14
CA GLY A 4 12.49 17.58 -21.55
C GLY A 4 11.37 17.29 -20.52
N ARG A 5 11.60 17.53 -19.23
CA ARG A 5 10.58 17.37 -18.18
C ARG A 5 9.61 18.55 -18.19
N MET A 6 8.32 18.24 -18.27
CA MET A 6 7.25 19.23 -18.40
C MET A 6 6.22 19.11 -17.27
N LEU A 7 5.61 20.24 -16.91
CA LEU A 7 4.44 20.25 -16.05
C LEU A 7 3.21 19.94 -16.92
N ASN A 8 2.46 18.89 -16.54
CA ASN A 8 1.20 18.58 -17.20
C ASN A 8 0.13 19.60 -16.82
N ARG A 9 -0.78 19.92 -17.75
CA ARG A 9 -1.91 20.84 -17.52
C ARG A 9 -2.86 20.31 -16.42
N THR A 10 -2.90 18.98 -16.26
CA THR A 10 -3.69 18.33 -15.21
C THR A 10 -3.25 18.72 -13.81
N ALA A 11 -1.98 19.10 -13.60
CA ALA A 11 -1.49 19.53 -12.28
C ALA A 11 -2.28 20.72 -11.71
N ALA A 12 -2.82 21.60 -12.57
CA ALA A 12 -3.62 22.74 -12.13
C ALA A 12 -4.99 22.35 -11.55
N VAL A 13 -5.50 21.17 -11.89
CA VAL A 13 -6.82 20.67 -11.46
C VAL A 13 -6.71 19.40 -10.59
N ASP A 14 -5.50 19.00 -10.26
CA ASP A 14 -5.21 17.87 -9.38
C ASP A 14 -5.69 18.19 -7.97
N LYS A 15 -6.62 17.39 -7.45
CA LYS A 15 -7.33 17.75 -6.23
C LYS A 15 -6.39 17.67 -5.02
N GLU A 16 -5.61 16.60 -4.96
CA GLU A 16 -4.68 16.29 -3.89
C GLU A 16 -3.59 17.37 -3.78
N LEU A 17 -2.99 17.77 -4.91
CA LEU A 17 -2.00 18.85 -4.95
C LEU A 17 -2.58 20.23 -4.61
N ASN A 18 -3.86 20.48 -4.95
CA ASN A 18 -4.54 21.74 -4.61
C ASN A 18 -5.01 21.80 -3.15
N GLU A 19 -5.09 20.67 -2.45
CA GLU A 19 -5.37 20.62 -1.00
C GLU A 19 -4.14 20.94 -0.15
N CYS A 20 -2.93 20.78 -0.72
CA CYS A 20 -1.68 21.16 -0.06
C CYS A 20 -1.51 22.69 0.06
N SER A 21 -0.69 23.10 1.02
CA SER A 21 -0.26 24.47 1.20
C SER A 21 0.45 25.01 -0.03
N VAL A 22 0.35 26.32 -0.25
CA VAL A 22 0.97 26.99 -1.42
C VAL A 22 2.48 26.74 -1.49
N GLU A 23 3.14 26.62 -0.35
CA GLU A 23 4.57 26.32 -0.29
C GLU A 23 4.87 24.87 -0.70
N ALA A 24 4.11 23.89 -0.20
CA ALA A 24 4.27 22.49 -0.60
C ALA A 24 3.99 22.32 -2.10
N HIS A 25 2.94 23.00 -2.59
CA HIS A 25 2.60 23.05 -4.01
C HIS A 25 3.75 23.64 -4.84
N LEU A 26 4.30 24.78 -4.43
CA LEU A 26 5.44 25.40 -5.12
C LEU A 26 6.66 24.49 -5.12
N LEU A 27 7.00 23.88 -3.97
CA LEU A 27 8.11 22.94 -3.87
C LEU A 27 7.91 21.76 -4.82
N PHE A 28 6.73 21.14 -4.83
CA PHE A 28 6.39 20.04 -5.72
C PHE A 28 6.61 20.39 -7.20
N LEU A 29 6.01 21.49 -7.67
CA LEU A 29 6.14 21.92 -9.07
C LEU A 29 7.58 22.26 -9.45
N MET A 30 8.32 22.90 -8.54
CA MET A 30 9.70 23.30 -8.78
C MET A 30 10.65 22.11 -8.77
N THR A 31 10.28 20.98 -8.15
CA THR A 31 11.10 19.77 -8.15
C THR A 31 10.97 18.95 -9.43
N ILE A 32 9.81 18.95 -10.11
CA ILE A 32 9.55 18.13 -11.32
C ILE A 32 10.65 18.20 -12.39
N PRO A 33 11.22 19.38 -12.73
CA PRO A 33 12.30 19.46 -13.73
C PRO A 33 13.60 18.73 -13.32
N HIS A 34 13.79 18.47 -12.03
CA HIS A 34 15.03 17.94 -11.45
C HIS A 34 14.98 16.46 -11.11
N LEU A 35 13.78 15.86 -11.04
CA LEU A 35 13.59 14.42 -10.87
C LEU A 35 14.34 13.63 -11.93
N ASP A 36 14.82 12.42 -11.66
CA ASP A 36 15.41 11.59 -12.70
C ASP A 36 14.35 10.92 -13.59
N ARG A 37 14.76 9.94 -14.42
CA ARG A 37 13.84 9.23 -15.31
C ARG A 37 12.79 8.39 -14.58
N ASP A 38 13.03 8.05 -13.31
CA ASP A 38 12.16 7.24 -12.47
C ASP A 38 11.30 8.12 -11.53
N GLY A 39 11.44 9.45 -11.59
CA GLY A 39 10.75 10.35 -10.67
C GLY A 39 11.44 10.45 -9.31
N LEU A 40 12.74 10.15 -9.23
CA LEU A 40 13.51 10.13 -7.99
C LEU A 40 14.43 11.35 -7.86
N ILE A 41 14.62 11.81 -6.62
CA ILE A 41 15.58 12.87 -6.29
C ILE A 41 16.11 12.68 -4.86
N ALA A 42 17.27 13.25 -4.57
CA ALA A 42 17.79 13.33 -3.21
C ALA A 42 16.79 14.05 -2.29
N GLY A 43 16.51 13.45 -1.13
CA GLY A 43 15.53 13.94 -0.16
C GLY A 43 16.13 14.72 1.02
N GLU A 44 17.45 14.82 1.10
CA GLU A 44 18.12 15.62 2.12
C GLU A 44 17.80 17.11 1.94
N PRO A 45 17.42 17.85 3.00
CA PRO A 45 16.90 19.22 2.87
C PRO A 45 17.82 20.15 2.09
N MET A 46 19.12 20.15 2.41
CA MET A 46 20.10 21.01 1.74
C MET A 46 20.27 20.65 0.26
N GLN A 47 20.28 19.36 -0.08
CA GLN A 47 20.48 18.91 -1.46
C GLN A 47 19.24 19.15 -2.31
N HIS A 48 18.07 18.82 -1.76
CA HIS A 48 16.79 18.99 -2.46
C HIS A 48 16.48 20.47 -2.68
N LEU A 49 16.49 21.30 -1.62
CA LEU A 49 16.22 22.73 -1.74
C LEU A 49 17.30 23.46 -2.56
N GLY A 50 18.57 23.10 -2.38
CA GLY A 50 19.65 23.65 -3.21
C GLY A 50 19.48 23.34 -4.70
N THR A 51 18.71 22.30 -5.05
CA THR A 51 18.41 21.93 -6.43
C THR A 51 17.15 22.60 -6.95
N ALA A 52 16.03 22.48 -6.22
CA ALA A 52 14.71 22.94 -6.67
C ALA A 52 14.43 24.43 -6.37
N LEU A 53 14.92 24.94 -5.24
CA LEU A 53 14.64 26.27 -4.71
C LEU A 53 15.88 26.96 -4.09
N PRO A 54 17.01 27.08 -4.82
CA PRO A 54 18.30 27.49 -4.25
C PRO A 54 18.31 28.89 -3.60
N PHE A 55 17.43 29.78 -4.03
CA PHE A 55 17.33 31.16 -3.53
C PHE A 55 16.14 31.38 -2.59
N ARG A 56 15.60 30.30 -2.00
CA ARG A 56 14.49 30.35 -1.04
C ARG A 56 14.87 29.68 0.28
N PRO A 57 15.80 30.27 1.04
CA PRO A 57 16.24 29.71 2.32
C PRO A 57 15.11 29.66 3.36
N ASP A 58 14.04 30.43 3.16
CA ASP A 58 12.79 30.44 3.93
C ASP A 58 12.10 29.06 3.97
N PHE A 59 12.35 28.20 2.99
CA PHE A 59 11.78 26.84 2.94
C PHE A 59 12.51 25.86 3.86
N PHE A 60 13.75 26.15 4.25
CA PHE A 60 14.57 25.21 5.02
C PHE A 60 13.96 24.84 6.39
N PRO A 61 13.49 25.79 7.22
CA PRO A 61 12.89 25.46 8.52
C PRO A 61 11.59 24.67 8.42
N ARG A 62 10.87 24.77 7.30
CA ARG A 62 9.58 24.11 7.07
C ARG A 62 9.70 22.84 6.24
N TYR A 63 10.90 22.48 5.80
CA TYR A 63 11.10 21.45 4.79
C TYR A 63 10.43 20.11 5.14
N ASP A 64 10.66 19.60 6.35
CA ASP A 64 10.11 18.32 6.75
C ASP A 64 8.57 18.35 6.84
N ASP A 65 7.97 19.47 7.28
CA ASP A 65 6.51 19.65 7.30
C ASP A 65 5.93 19.67 5.88
N LEU A 66 6.57 20.40 4.95
CA LEU A 66 6.14 20.48 3.55
C LEU A 66 6.25 19.13 2.85
N ILE A 67 7.34 18.39 3.09
CA ILE A 67 7.49 17.03 2.55
C ILE A 67 6.46 16.09 3.18
N GLN A 68 6.18 16.22 4.47
CA GLN A 68 5.16 15.41 5.13
C GLN A 68 3.77 15.67 4.55
N GLU A 69 3.43 16.92 4.27
CA GLU A 69 2.18 17.29 3.60
C GLU A 69 2.04 16.62 2.22
N LEU A 70 3.12 16.60 1.43
CA LEU A 70 3.14 15.92 0.13
C LEU A 70 3.05 14.38 0.26
N ILE A 71 3.59 13.81 1.34
CA ILE A 71 3.46 12.37 1.65
C ILE A 71 2.02 12.04 2.06
N ASP A 72 1.40 12.88 2.87
CA ASP A 72 0.03 12.68 3.35
C ASP A 72 -0.99 12.78 2.21
N ALA A 73 -0.67 13.54 1.16
CA ALA A 73 -1.42 13.62 -0.09
C ALA A 73 -1.12 12.48 -1.09
N ASP A 74 -0.26 11.51 -0.74
CA ASP A 74 0.18 10.39 -1.60
C ASP A 74 0.88 10.82 -2.91
N LEU A 75 1.36 12.07 -2.96
CA LEU A 75 2.08 12.63 -4.11
C LEU A 75 3.57 12.25 -4.08
N VAL A 76 4.14 12.07 -2.89
CA VAL A 76 5.55 11.78 -2.67
C VAL A 76 5.72 10.62 -1.68
N VAL A 77 6.66 9.72 -1.96
CA VAL A 77 7.13 8.71 -1.02
C VAL A 77 8.55 9.03 -0.58
N ARG A 78 8.79 9.08 0.73
CA ARG A 78 10.12 9.26 1.32
C ARG A 78 10.64 7.93 1.87
N TYR A 79 11.85 7.55 1.46
CA TYR A 79 12.50 6.34 1.93
C TYR A 79 14.01 6.55 2.08
N ASN A 80 14.67 5.68 2.84
CA ASN A 80 16.11 5.74 3.07
C ASN A 80 16.82 4.66 2.24
N THR A 81 17.95 5.04 1.68
CA THR A 81 18.89 4.14 0.99
C THR A 81 20.25 4.23 1.65
N ASN A 82 21.20 3.39 1.22
CA ASN A 82 22.59 3.48 1.68
C ASN A 82 23.26 4.83 1.32
N ARG A 83 22.68 5.57 0.36
CA ARG A 83 23.18 6.87 -0.10
C ARG A 83 22.50 8.06 0.58
N GLY A 84 21.55 7.80 1.48
CA GLY A 84 20.77 8.80 2.19
C GLY A 84 19.28 8.75 1.84
N ARG A 85 18.57 9.78 2.26
CA ARG A 85 17.12 9.94 2.03
C ARG A 85 16.84 10.23 0.55
N VAL A 86 15.81 9.58 0.01
CA VAL A 86 15.34 9.74 -1.37
C VAL A 86 13.85 10.06 -1.36
N LEU A 87 13.42 10.89 -2.31
CA LEU A 87 12.02 11.19 -2.58
C LEU A 87 11.63 10.59 -3.93
N PHE A 88 10.51 9.88 -3.95
CA PHE A 88 9.87 9.35 -5.14
C PHE A 88 8.56 10.08 -5.40
N PHE A 89 8.41 10.64 -6.59
CA PHE A 89 7.21 11.38 -7.00
C PHE A 89 6.26 10.42 -7.72
N ASN A 90 5.13 10.12 -7.06
CA ASN A 90 4.16 9.18 -7.57
C ASN A 90 3.49 9.72 -8.84
N GLY A 91 3.19 8.83 -9.80
CA GLY A 91 2.59 9.23 -11.08
C GLY A 91 3.48 10.11 -11.97
N PHE A 92 4.76 10.29 -11.66
CA PHE A 92 5.68 11.09 -12.50
C PHE A 92 5.75 10.54 -13.93
N LYS A 93 5.97 9.23 -14.08
CA LYS A 93 6.09 8.57 -15.39
C LYS A 93 4.87 8.84 -16.29
N ASP A 94 3.68 8.73 -15.73
CA ASP A 94 2.42 8.90 -16.48
C ASP A 94 2.20 10.36 -16.92
N ASN A 95 2.86 11.30 -16.25
CA ASN A 95 2.79 12.73 -16.53
C ASN A 95 3.94 13.26 -17.40
N GLN A 96 4.85 12.39 -17.85
CA GLN A 96 5.96 12.76 -18.72
C GLN A 96 5.87 12.10 -20.09
N THR A 97 6.31 12.82 -21.13
CA THR A 97 6.44 12.28 -22.50
C THR A 97 7.86 11.82 -22.82
N ILE A 98 8.66 11.52 -21.79
CA ILE A 98 10.08 11.16 -21.95
C ILE A 98 10.21 9.71 -22.42
N THR A 99 11.13 9.46 -23.35
CA THR A 99 11.47 8.10 -23.77
C THR A 99 12.50 7.53 -22.80
N TYR A 100 12.10 6.52 -22.02
CA TYR A 100 12.91 5.96 -20.94
C TYR A 100 14.33 5.53 -21.37
N SER A 101 14.46 4.94 -22.57
CA SER A 101 15.75 4.49 -23.12
C SER A 101 16.70 5.60 -23.56
N ARG A 102 16.20 6.84 -23.71
CA ARG A 102 17.01 8.02 -24.10
C ARG A 102 17.48 8.84 -22.91
N GLU A 103 17.02 8.51 -21.71
CA GLU A 103 17.39 9.18 -20.47
C GLU A 103 18.49 8.43 -19.73
N GLY A 104 19.34 9.18 -19.01
CA GLY A 104 20.37 8.60 -18.16
C GLY A 104 19.78 7.71 -17.07
N ALA A 105 20.47 6.61 -16.75
CA ALA A 105 20.00 5.69 -15.73
C ALA A 105 19.83 6.36 -14.37
N SER A 106 18.75 6.01 -13.66
CA SER A 106 18.58 6.44 -12.27
C SER A 106 19.74 5.94 -11.42
N VAL A 107 20.24 6.84 -10.58
CA VAL A 107 21.36 6.59 -9.66
C VAL A 107 20.85 6.13 -8.28
N PHE A 108 19.54 6.24 -8.04
CA PHE A 108 18.90 5.91 -6.77
C PHE A 108 18.36 4.48 -6.81
N ASP A 109 18.33 3.83 -5.64
CA ASP A 109 17.69 2.53 -5.48
C ASP A 109 16.16 2.68 -5.58
N PRO A 110 15.41 1.70 -6.11
CA PRO A 110 13.96 1.76 -6.16
C PRO A 110 13.32 1.92 -4.77
N PRO A 111 12.17 2.60 -4.67
CA PRO A 111 11.41 2.64 -3.42
C PRO A 111 10.93 1.22 -3.01
N PRO A 112 10.71 0.96 -1.71
CA PRO A 112 10.20 -0.33 -1.25
C PRO A 112 8.88 -0.72 -1.93
N GLY A 113 8.80 -1.96 -2.42
CA GLY A 113 7.65 -2.48 -3.16
C GLY A 113 7.58 -2.06 -4.64
N TYR A 114 8.62 -1.39 -5.16
CA TYR A 114 8.75 -1.08 -6.58
C TYR A 114 9.94 -1.82 -7.19
N VAL A 115 9.73 -2.35 -8.38
CA VAL A 115 10.76 -2.99 -9.20
C VAL A 115 11.04 -2.11 -10.41
N ARG A 116 12.33 -1.89 -10.68
CA ARG A 116 12.77 -1.16 -11.87
C ARG A 116 12.74 -2.08 -13.09
N THR A 117 11.97 -1.69 -14.09
CA THR A 117 11.86 -2.36 -15.39
C THR A 117 12.47 -1.52 -16.51
N ASP A 118 12.54 -2.08 -17.71
CA ASP A 118 12.99 -1.39 -18.94
C ASP A 118 12.05 -0.25 -19.37
N THR A 119 10.89 -0.12 -18.73
CA THR A 119 9.94 0.96 -18.98
C THR A 119 9.84 1.94 -17.80
N GLY A 120 10.52 1.69 -16.67
CA GLY A 120 10.45 2.49 -15.45
C GLY A 120 10.08 1.68 -14.21
N LEU A 121 9.79 2.37 -13.11
CA LEU A 121 9.35 1.74 -11.86
C LEU A 121 7.90 1.23 -11.97
N VAL A 122 7.69 -0.01 -11.52
CA VAL A 122 6.38 -0.66 -11.44
C VAL A 122 6.22 -1.24 -10.04
N LEU A 123 5.00 -1.21 -9.48
CA LEU A 123 4.74 -1.87 -8.20
C LEU A 123 4.89 -3.39 -8.37
N GLU A 124 5.55 -4.03 -7.41
CA GLU A 124 5.89 -5.46 -7.40
C GLU A 124 4.66 -6.39 -7.48
N CYS A 125 3.45 -5.88 -7.20
CA CYS A 125 2.19 -6.61 -7.31
C CYS A 125 1.43 -6.44 -8.64
N GLN A 126 1.98 -5.71 -9.61
CA GLN A 126 1.39 -5.64 -10.95
C GLN A 126 2.01 -6.74 -11.82
N ASP A 127 1.32 -7.88 -11.92
CA ASP A 127 1.54 -8.86 -12.98
C ASP A 127 1.38 -8.17 -14.33
N THR A 128 2.48 -7.68 -14.90
CA THR A 128 2.53 -7.27 -16.29
C THR A 128 2.52 -8.53 -17.14
N ASN A 129 1.32 -9.10 -17.30
CA ASN A 129 0.96 -9.89 -18.47
C ASN A 129 0.90 -8.98 -19.71
N SER A 130 2.02 -8.36 -20.04
CA SER A 130 2.32 -7.77 -21.33
C SER A 130 3.45 -8.56 -21.98
N GLY A 131 3.28 -9.89 -22.04
CA GLY A 131 3.94 -10.72 -23.04
C GLY A 131 3.31 -10.43 -24.40
N ILE A 132 3.63 -9.27 -24.98
CA ILE A 132 3.53 -9.11 -26.43
C ILE A 132 4.94 -9.40 -26.93
N ASP A 133 5.16 -10.66 -27.28
CA ASP A 133 6.34 -11.08 -27.99
C ASP A 133 6.39 -10.34 -29.33
N HIS A 134 7.45 -9.54 -29.49
CA HIS A 134 7.73 -8.76 -30.69
C HIS A 134 8.31 -9.68 -31.80
N GLU A 135 7.60 -10.77 -32.14
CA GLU A 135 8.05 -11.71 -33.18
C GLU A 135 6.92 -12.24 -34.10
N GLU A 136 5.70 -11.69 -34.04
CA GLU A 136 4.60 -12.12 -34.93
C GLU A 136 3.96 -10.98 -35.75
N LEU A 137 4.74 -9.97 -36.15
CA LEU A 137 4.29 -8.87 -37.03
C LEU A 137 5.00 -8.79 -38.39
N MET A 138 5.69 -9.85 -38.83
CA MET A 138 6.23 -9.95 -40.19
C MET A 138 5.92 -11.30 -40.86
N SER A 139 4.64 -11.60 -41.06
CA SER A 139 4.21 -12.42 -42.20
C SER A 139 2.70 -12.46 -42.31
N LYS A 140 2.16 -11.63 -43.21
CA LYS A 140 1.17 -12.01 -44.25
C LYS A 140 0.64 -10.76 -44.93
N SER A 141 1.25 -10.42 -46.06
CA SER A 141 0.60 -9.66 -47.13
C SER A 141 -0.62 -10.42 -47.63
N GLY A 142 -1.76 -9.75 -47.81
CA GLY A 142 -2.83 -10.27 -48.66
C GLY A 142 -4.24 -9.77 -48.37
N VAL A 143 -4.61 -8.64 -48.97
CA VAL A 143 -5.91 -8.33 -49.63
C VAL A 143 -7.22 -8.34 -48.80
N ALA A 144 -7.98 -7.27 -49.02
CA ALA A 144 -9.26 -6.85 -48.44
C ALA A 144 -10.41 -7.86 -48.40
N HIS A 145 -11.28 -7.75 -47.38
CA HIS A 145 -12.68 -7.33 -47.59
C HIS A 145 -13.40 -6.91 -46.29
N ASP A 146 -14.20 -5.87 -46.48
CA ASP A 146 -15.21 -5.24 -45.64
C ASP A 146 -16.26 -6.22 -45.07
N LYS A 147 -16.64 -6.05 -43.79
CA LYS A 147 -18.02 -6.19 -43.25
C LYS A 147 -18.10 -5.97 -41.73
N ASN A 148 -18.82 -4.90 -41.41
CA ASN A 148 -19.43 -4.51 -40.15
C ASN A 148 -20.39 -5.59 -39.58
N THR A 149 -20.34 -5.94 -38.28
CA THR A 149 -21.49 -6.45 -37.49
C THR A 149 -21.21 -6.40 -35.97
N LEU A 150 -22.04 -5.64 -35.25
CA LEU A 150 -22.26 -5.68 -33.79
C LEU A 150 -22.94 -6.99 -33.35
N LYS A 151 -22.48 -7.61 -32.25
CA LYS A 151 -23.22 -8.36 -31.20
C LYS A 151 -22.19 -9.01 -30.25
N SER A 152 -22.18 -8.69 -28.96
CA SER A 152 -23.00 -9.25 -27.88
C SER A 152 -22.68 -10.72 -27.55
N SER A 153 -22.34 -10.94 -26.28
CA SER A 153 -22.47 -12.18 -25.51
C SER A 153 -21.40 -13.27 -25.71
N GLN A 154 -20.58 -13.52 -24.69
CA GLN A 154 -20.78 -14.62 -23.74
C GLN A 154 -19.50 -14.87 -22.95
N VAL A 155 -19.63 -14.70 -21.63
CA VAL A 155 -18.75 -15.27 -20.62
C VAL A 155 -18.73 -16.79 -20.81
N LYS A 156 -17.58 -17.35 -21.19
CA LYS A 156 -17.30 -18.78 -21.12
C LYS A 156 -16.25 -19.01 -20.05
N SER A 157 -16.73 -19.37 -18.87
CA SER A 157 -16.00 -20.11 -17.87
C SER A 157 -15.40 -21.37 -18.51
N THR A 158 -14.08 -21.49 -18.50
CA THR A 158 -13.41 -22.76 -18.80
C THR A 158 -12.41 -23.03 -17.69
N SER A 159 -12.73 -24.07 -16.94
CA SER A 159 -11.95 -24.66 -15.85
C SER A 159 -10.68 -25.34 -16.37
N ASN A 160 -9.74 -25.48 -15.44
CA ASN A 160 -8.57 -26.37 -15.44
C ASN A 160 -7.33 -25.90 -16.22
N GLY A 161 -6.55 -25.07 -15.54
CA GLY A 161 -5.09 -25.05 -15.64
C GLY A 161 -4.52 -25.20 -14.24
N LYS A 162 -4.22 -26.43 -13.83
CA LYS A 162 -3.46 -26.74 -12.61
C LYS A 162 -2.01 -26.40 -12.93
N SER A 163 -1.63 -25.13 -12.70
CA SER A 163 -0.26 -24.64 -12.83
C SER A 163 0.36 -24.53 -11.45
N SER A 164 1.59 -25.01 -11.37
CA SER A 164 2.42 -25.18 -10.19
C SER A 164 3.00 -23.85 -9.69
N ASP A 165 2.17 -23.02 -9.05
CA ASP A 165 2.59 -21.78 -8.36
C ASP A 165 2.17 -21.78 -6.87
N ASP A 166 2.17 -22.97 -6.24
CA ASP A 166 1.74 -23.19 -4.86
C ASP A 166 2.89 -23.06 -3.83
N GLU A 167 3.86 -22.17 -4.10
CA GLU A 167 4.94 -21.87 -3.15
C GLU A 167 5.26 -20.36 -3.18
N LEU A 168 4.69 -19.63 -2.19
CA LEU A 168 5.09 -18.33 -1.61
C LEU A 168 3.94 -17.35 -1.32
N VAL A 169 2.68 -17.79 -1.28
CA VAL A 169 1.65 -16.99 -0.58
C VAL A 169 1.95 -17.08 0.92
N ASP A 170 2.24 -15.93 1.53
CA ASP A 170 2.41 -15.79 2.97
C ASP A 170 1.25 -16.52 3.69
N PRO A 171 1.53 -17.52 4.57
CA PRO A 171 0.50 -18.31 5.21
C PRO A 171 -0.51 -17.46 5.98
N GLU A 172 -0.12 -16.27 6.46
CA GLU A 172 -1.01 -15.34 7.18
C GLU A 172 -2.03 -14.68 6.26
N ILE A 173 -1.65 -14.36 5.01
CA ILE A 173 -2.56 -13.80 4.02
C ILE A 173 -3.58 -14.83 3.55
N ALA A 174 -3.13 -16.08 3.32
CA ALA A 174 -4.03 -17.17 2.96
C ALA A 174 -5.10 -17.41 4.06
N GLN A 175 -4.69 -17.32 5.33
CA GLN A 175 -5.62 -17.39 6.46
C GLN A 175 -6.57 -16.19 6.51
N ALA A 176 -6.07 -14.96 6.29
CA ALA A 176 -6.90 -13.76 6.25
C ALA A 176 -7.96 -13.81 5.13
N ILE A 177 -7.57 -14.28 3.94
CA ILE A 177 -8.48 -14.50 2.80
C ILE A 177 -9.56 -15.52 3.16
N THR A 178 -9.16 -16.66 3.73
CA THR A 178 -10.09 -17.70 4.15
C THR A 178 -11.09 -17.14 5.18
N ARG A 179 -10.59 -16.38 6.17
CA ARG A 179 -11.43 -15.80 7.21
C ARG A 179 -12.39 -14.74 6.67
N TRP A 180 -11.94 -13.92 5.72
CA TRP A 180 -12.80 -12.98 4.99
C TRP A 180 -13.93 -13.70 4.27
N GLN A 181 -13.61 -14.75 3.50
CA GLN A 181 -14.61 -15.53 2.77
C GLN A 181 -15.65 -16.15 3.71
N VAL A 182 -15.22 -16.63 4.89
CA VAL A 182 -16.13 -17.17 5.91
C VAL A 182 -17.02 -16.08 6.52
N VAL A 183 -16.44 -14.94 6.93
CA VAL A 183 -17.19 -13.85 7.58
C VAL A 183 -18.22 -13.23 6.65
N PHE A 184 -17.87 -13.08 5.37
CA PHE A 184 -18.70 -12.46 4.35
C PHE A 184 -19.49 -13.46 3.50
N ALA A 185 -19.50 -14.75 3.86
CA ALA A 185 -20.21 -15.79 3.11
C ALA A 185 -21.68 -15.41 2.87
N GLY A 186 -22.12 -15.53 1.62
CA GLY A 186 -23.48 -15.15 1.19
C GLY A 186 -23.67 -13.66 0.91
N THR A 187 -22.64 -12.83 1.07
CA THR A 187 -22.65 -11.42 0.64
C THR A 187 -21.86 -11.22 -0.67
N PRO A 188 -22.09 -10.11 -1.40
CA PRO A 188 -21.28 -9.75 -2.58
C PRO A 188 -19.78 -9.59 -2.28
N PHE A 189 -19.41 -9.37 -1.01
CA PHE A 189 -18.04 -9.11 -0.60
C PHE A 189 -17.20 -10.38 -0.44
N ALA A 190 -17.82 -11.56 -0.32
CA ALA A 190 -17.11 -12.84 -0.16
C ALA A 190 -16.11 -13.12 -1.30
N VAL A 191 -16.48 -12.75 -2.53
CA VAL A 191 -15.75 -13.11 -3.75
C VAL A 191 -14.55 -12.20 -4.01
N LYS A 192 -14.50 -11.02 -3.37
CA LYS A 192 -13.47 -10.01 -3.63
C LYS A 192 -12.85 -9.46 -2.33
N PRO A 193 -12.01 -10.27 -1.65
CA PRO A 193 -11.26 -9.79 -0.49
C PRO A 193 -10.32 -8.65 -0.89
N PRO A 194 -10.16 -7.62 -0.04
CA PRO A 194 -9.21 -6.53 -0.29
C PRO A 194 -7.80 -6.94 0.12
N VAL A 195 -7.20 -7.88 -0.63
CA VAL A 195 -5.91 -8.52 -0.31
C VAL A 195 -4.79 -7.50 -0.11
N GLU A 196 -4.72 -6.45 -0.94
CA GLU A 196 -3.75 -5.36 -0.80
C GLU A 196 -3.80 -4.69 0.58
N LYS A 197 -4.98 -4.60 1.19
CA LYS A 197 -5.15 -4.00 2.51
C LYS A 197 -4.74 -4.98 3.62
N PHE A 198 -4.89 -6.28 3.41
CA PHE A 198 -4.45 -7.28 4.38
C PHE A 198 -2.94 -7.21 4.62
N TYR A 199 -2.14 -7.05 3.55
CA TYR A 199 -0.69 -6.84 3.69
C TYR A 199 -0.35 -5.62 4.55
N ARG A 200 -1.05 -4.50 4.34
CA ARG A 200 -0.85 -3.27 5.12
C ARG A 200 -1.21 -3.47 6.60
N TRP A 201 -2.33 -4.15 6.86
CA TRP A 201 -2.78 -4.48 8.21
C TRP A 201 -1.85 -5.44 8.94
N LEU A 202 -1.35 -6.48 8.26
CA LEU A 202 -0.37 -7.42 8.83
C LEU A 202 0.93 -6.71 9.20
N ALA A 203 1.45 -5.84 8.33
CA ALA A 203 2.69 -5.12 8.57
C ALA A 203 2.64 -4.20 9.80
N PHE A 204 1.48 -3.63 10.12
CA PHE A 204 1.32 -2.66 11.21
C PHE A 204 0.76 -3.24 12.52
N GLY A 205 -0.22 -4.14 12.43
CA GLY A 205 -0.91 -4.69 13.60
C GLY A 205 -0.81 -6.20 13.77
N GLY A 206 -0.19 -6.90 12.83
CA GLY A 206 -0.10 -8.35 12.84
C GLY A 206 -1.43 -9.07 12.55
N PRO A 207 -1.40 -10.41 12.54
CA PRO A 207 -2.53 -11.25 12.12
C PRO A 207 -3.74 -11.13 13.03
N ASP A 208 -3.55 -11.04 14.35
CA ASP A 208 -4.66 -10.98 15.30
C ASP A 208 -5.52 -9.72 15.16
N VAL A 209 -4.86 -8.57 14.94
CA VAL A 209 -5.53 -7.30 14.70
C VAL A 209 -6.29 -7.36 13.38
N LEU A 210 -5.66 -7.87 12.31
CA LEU A 210 -6.33 -8.05 11.03
C LEU A 210 -7.58 -8.93 11.15
N TYR A 211 -7.49 -10.07 11.84
CA TYR A 211 -8.64 -10.97 12.00
C TYR A 211 -9.78 -10.33 12.80
N HIS A 212 -9.46 -9.61 13.88
CA HIS A 212 -10.47 -8.85 14.63
C HIS A 212 -11.14 -7.78 13.77
N MET A 213 -10.36 -7.10 12.91
CA MET A 213 -10.88 -6.07 12.01
C MET A 213 -11.77 -6.64 10.91
N ILE A 214 -11.44 -7.81 10.37
CA ILE A 214 -12.30 -8.53 9.43
C ILE A 214 -13.65 -8.86 10.09
N GLU A 215 -13.65 -9.29 11.35
CA GLU A 215 -14.90 -9.55 12.10
C GLU A 215 -15.73 -8.28 12.30
N GLN A 216 -15.11 -7.17 12.70
CA GLN A 216 -15.80 -5.89 12.90
C GLN A 216 -16.37 -5.30 11.61
N ALA A 217 -15.73 -5.57 10.48
CA ALA A 217 -16.17 -5.09 9.17
C ALA A 217 -17.49 -5.72 8.71
N LYS A 218 -17.90 -6.86 9.30
CA LYS A 218 -19.17 -7.53 8.99
C LYS A 218 -20.40 -6.64 9.21
N ASP A 219 -20.36 -5.83 10.25
CA ASP A 219 -21.50 -5.00 10.69
C ASP A 219 -21.51 -3.63 10.00
N LYS A 220 -20.79 -3.48 8.87
CA LYS A 220 -20.63 -2.22 8.15
C LYS A 220 -21.22 -2.31 6.75
N ASP A 221 -21.84 -1.21 6.31
CA ASP A 221 -22.46 -1.11 4.98
C ASP A 221 -21.44 -1.21 3.83
N ASN A 222 -20.19 -0.78 4.09
CA ASN A 222 -19.06 -0.92 3.17
C ASN A 222 -17.84 -1.49 3.92
N PRO A 223 -17.72 -2.81 4.05
CA PRO A 223 -16.67 -3.47 4.83
C PRO A 223 -15.27 -3.11 4.34
N THR A 224 -15.08 -3.07 3.02
CA THR A 224 -13.79 -2.76 2.39
C THR A 224 -13.40 -1.29 2.61
N GLY A 225 -14.35 -0.37 2.40
CA GLY A 225 -14.13 1.06 2.63
C GLY A 225 -13.86 1.36 4.10
N TRP A 226 -14.57 0.69 5.01
CA TRP A 226 -14.38 0.86 6.45
C TRP A 226 -13.00 0.36 6.92
N LEU A 227 -12.52 -0.79 6.42
CA LEU A 227 -11.16 -1.25 6.70
C LEU A 227 -10.10 -0.26 6.20
N TYR A 228 -10.34 0.38 5.05
CA TYR A 228 -9.45 1.38 4.48
C TYR A 228 -9.39 2.65 5.35
N THR A 229 -10.54 3.27 5.63
CA THR A 229 -10.60 4.48 6.45
C THR A 229 -10.07 4.25 7.86
N THR A 230 -10.32 3.07 8.41
CA THR A 230 -9.84 2.74 9.77
C THR A 230 -8.33 2.56 9.80
N TYR A 231 -7.76 1.91 8.78
CA TYR A 231 -6.30 1.82 8.63
C TYR A 231 -5.66 3.20 8.48
N ASP A 232 -6.20 4.03 7.58
CA ASP A 232 -5.64 5.37 7.29
C ASP A 232 -5.72 6.30 8.51
N ASN A 233 -6.81 6.23 9.28
CA ASN A 233 -6.94 6.98 10.51
C ASN A 233 -5.88 6.55 11.56
N TRP A 234 -5.59 5.25 11.67
CA TRP A 234 -4.61 4.76 12.66
C TRP A 234 -3.17 4.99 12.24
N ARG A 235 -2.86 4.93 10.94
CA ARG A 235 -1.54 5.28 10.42
C ARG A 235 -1.18 6.73 10.78
N LYS A 236 -2.14 7.66 10.73
CA LYS A 236 -1.93 9.06 11.10
C LYS A 236 -1.59 9.25 12.57
N ASP A 237 -2.10 8.37 13.44
CA ASP A 237 -1.83 8.41 14.88
C ASP A 237 -0.54 7.68 15.30
N GLY A 238 0.12 6.98 14.38
CA GLY A 238 1.45 6.37 14.59
C GLY A 238 1.48 5.06 15.38
N GLU A 239 0.35 4.59 15.90
CA GLU A 239 0.22 3.32 16.63
C GLU A 239 -1.10 2.61 16.28
N VAL A 240 -1.13 1.26 16.39
CA VAL A 240 -2.42 0.55 16.44
C VAL A 240 -3.17 1.09 17.64
N ALA A 241 -4.38 1.59 17.43
CA ALA A 241 -5.12 2.26 18.48
C ALA A 241 -5.16 1.38 19.76
N PRO A 242 -4.63 1.86 20.91
CA PRO A 242 -4.35 1.03 22.08
C PRO A 242 -5.56 0.22 22.57
N TYR A 243 -6.77 0.72 22.34
CA TYR A 243 -8.01 0.04 22.69
C TYR A 243 -8.24 -1.26 21.89
N ILE A 244 -7.74 -1.38 20.65
CA ILE A 244 -7.90 -2.60 19.83
C ILE A 244 -6.85 -3.63 20.17
N ALA A 245 -5.61 -3.22 20.42
CA ALA A 245 -4.62 -4.11 21.01
C ALA A 245 -5.13 -4.69 22.35
N GLN A 246 -5.75 -3.86 23.19
CA GLN A 246 -6.39 -4.31 24.44
C GLN A 246 -7.61 -5.23 24.21
N GLN A 247 -8.46 -4.95 23.22
CA GLN A 247 -9.60 -5.84 22.90
C GLN A 247 -9.14 -7.19 22.36
N VAL A 248 -8.10 -7.21 21.53
CA VAL A 248 -7.49 -8.44 21.00
C VAL A 248 -6.85 -9.24 22.13
N ALA A 249 -6.05 -8.61 22.99
CA ALA A 249 -5.46 -9.25 24.18
C ALA A 249 -6.55 -9.74 25.16
N GLY A 250 -7.65 -9.00 25.31
CA GLY A 250 -8.81 -9.38 26.10
C GLY A 250 -9.55 -10.60 25.54
N LYS A 251 -9.72 -10.68 24.21
CA LYS A 251 -10.30 -11.85 23.54
C LYS A 251 -9.39 -13.09 23.66
N GLN A 252 -8.08 -12.91 23.55
CA GLN A 252 -7.11 -14.00 23.70
C GLN A 252 -7.11 -14.55 25.13
N SER A 253 -7.10 -13.69 26.16
CA SER A 253 -7.20 -14.12 27.56
C SER A 253 -8.56 -14.72 27.93
N ALA A 254 -9.64 -14.32 27.24
CA ALA A 254 -10.96 -14.93 27.41
C ALA A 254 -11.05 -16.35 26.80
N ASN A 255 -10.29 -16.63 25.74
CA ASN A 255 -10.24 -17.92 25.06
C ASN A 255 -9.15 -18.86 25.58
N ALA A 256 -8.30 -18.41 26.50
CA ALA A 256 -7.28 -19.25 27.11
C ALA A 256 -7.93 -20.38 27.93
N PRO A 257 -7.41 -21.61 27.85
CA PRO A 257 -7.96 -22.74 28.60
C PRO A 257 -7.87 -22.46 30.10
N ALA A 258 -8.99 -22.64 30.81
CA ALA A 258 -9.02 -22.55 32.25
C ALA A 258 -8.24 -23.74 32.83
N VAL A 259 -7.17 -23.46 33.55
CA VAL A 259 -6.38 -24.47 34.24
C VAL A 259 -6.82 -24.50 35.70
N PRO A 260 -7.09 -25.69 36.28
CA PRO A 260 -7.35 -25.78 37.71
C PRO A 260 -6.10 -25.36 38.49
N VAL A 261 -6.26 -24.35 39.34
CA VAL A 261 -5.24 -23.85 40.26
C VAL A 261 -5.73 -24.05 41.67
N LYS A 262 -4.96 -24.82 42.44
CA LYS A 262 -5.18 -24.98 43.88
C LYS A 262 -4.66 -23.74 44.60
N ILE A 263 -5.54 -23.05 45.31
CA ILE A 263 -5.19 -21.92 46.15
C ILE A 263 -5.32 -22.38 47.60
N GLY A 264 -4.24 -22.20 48.37
CA GLY A 264 -4.28 -22.38 49.82
C GLY A 264 -4.99 -21.21 50.48
N ILE A 265 -6.06 -21.48 51.21
CA ILE A 265 -6.83 -20.49 51.97
C ILE A 265 -6.58 -20.74 53.45
N ILE A 266 -6.31 -19.66 54.19
CA ILE A 266 -6.26 -19.66 55.65
C ILE A 266 -7.54 -19.00 56.13
N TRP A 267 -8.36 -19.75 56.85
CA TRP A 267 -9.63 -19.28 57.39
C TRP A 267 -9.40 -18.45 58.67
N PRO A 268 -10.35 -17.58 59.06
CA PRO A 268 -10.21 -16.73 60.24
C PRO A 268 -10.03 -17.48 61.56
N ASP A 269 -10.42 -18.75 61.61
CA ASP A 269 -10.24 -19.64 62.76
C ASP A 269 -8.85 -20.32 62.81
N GLY A 270 -7.96 -19.99 61.87
CA GLY A 270 -6.61 -20.54 61.77
C GLY A 270 -6.52 -21.89 61.07
N THR A 271 -7.63 -22.44 60.57
CA THR A 271 -7.62 -23.66 59.76
C THR A 271 -7.14 -23.37 58.34
N THR A 272 -6.45 -24.32 57.73
CA THR A 272 -5.98 -24.22 56.34
C THR A 272 -6.74 -25.20 55.46
N GLY A 273 -7.09 -24.76 54.25
CA GLY A 273 -7.75 -25.61 53.26
C GLY A 273 -7.27 -25.30 51.84
N GLU A 274 -7.40 -26.27 50.95
CA GLU A 274 -7.17 -26.09 49.52
C GLU A 274 -8.51 -25.89 48.82
N VAL A 275 -8.63 -24.84 48.02
CA VAL A 275 -9.76 -24.66 47.10
C VAL A 275 -9.23 -24.71 45.68
N GLU A 276 -9.82 -25.59 44.89
CA GLU A 276 -9.55 -25.68 43.46
C GLU A 276 -10.34 -24.59 42.75
N THR A 277 -9.63 -23.64 42.16
CA THR A 277 -10.22 -22.52 41.43
C THR A 277 -9.80 -22.61 39.97
N MET A 278 -10.67 -22.23 39.05
CA MET A 278 -10.33 -22.13 37.64
C MET A 278 -9.60 -20.82 37.40
N LYS A 279 -8.32 -20.85 37.04
CA LYS A 279 -7.58 -19.66 36.60
C LYS A 279 -7.42 -19.70 35.08
N ARG A 280 -7.84 -18.64 34.40
CA ARG A 280 -7.51 -18.44 32.99
C ARG A 280 -6.07 -17.92 32.91
N VAL A 281 -5.25 -18.59 32.10
CA VAL A 281 -3.81 -18.30 31.91
C VAL A 281 -3.63 -17.21 30.87
#